data_AF-A0A182K8K5-F1
#
_entry.id   AF-A0A182K8K5-F1
#
_cell.length_a   1.000
_cell.length_b   1.000
_cell.length_c   1.000
_cell.angle_alpha   90.00
_cell.angle_beta   90.00
_cell.angle_gamma   90.00
#
_symmetry.space_group_name_H-M   'P 1'
#
loop_
_entity.id
_entity.type
_entity.pdbx_description
1 polymer ?
#
loop_
_entity_poly.entity_id
_entity_poly.type
_entity_poly.pdbx_seq_one_letter_code
_entity_poly.pdbx_strand_id
1 'polypeptide(L)'
;MAPLSPPSSRWTATMAIVSLWLCLVLDDFSIASGDATTTTTTASATSIGNNMSEVQQVFAQHEVIPDVIDVAPKEFAKITYPSGVSVNGGNELRPTQVKDQPRVEWTTKPDAYYTLFMVDPDAPNRKEPKFREIGHWLVGNIPGTKVEDGDHMYAFVGSGPPNGSGLHRYVFLVYEQPAGRIDYSGAPRVSNRSRNHRVNYNHREFVKQYRLGELVAGNFYQAQYDDYVPTLHAQLSSGTEALVFGLKNVLGAWNSFVNESRASDILNDAHVYRAFASYEVVPDMIDEAPDCWARVSFKSGRQAEGGNRLTPTQIRNPPVVSWNSNERALYTLILTDPDVPSRDDPRYREFIHWAVGNIPGNDIERGETLVEYLGAITARGTGLHRFVLLVFEHLQKLDFSGEPRITAQCGTVRRYFSTRNFTRKYDLTNLYAGNFFQTQYDDYVNTLQAQLRECESERSLNELNGARNGTVFGGP
;
A
#
# COMPACT_ATOMS: atom_id res chain seq x y z
N MET A 1 -23.01 66.87 -17.20
CA MET A 1 -24.13 66.05 -17.68
C MET A 1 -23.97 64.65 -17.08
N ALA A 2 -24.73 64.37 -16.03
CA ALA A 2 -25.12 63.00 -15.66
C ALA A 2 -26.55 62.77 -16.23
N PRO A 3 -27.19 61.61 -16.06
CA PRO A 3 -26.75 60.21 -16.21
C PRO A 3 -27.76 59.43 -17.09
N LEU A 4 -27.50 58.16 -17.46
CA LEU A 4 -28.59 57.21 -17.75
C LEU A 4 -28.25 55.82 -17.19
N SER A 5 -29.13 55.41 -16.28
CA SER A 5 -29.25 54.12 -15.60
C SER A 5 -30.09 53.12 -16.45
N PRO A 6 -30.29 51.87 -16.01
CA PRO A 6 -30.65 50.70 -16.84
C PRO A 6 -32.16 50.46 -16.95
N PRO A 7 -32.63 49.43 -17.68
CA PRO A 7 -33.99 48.92 -17.50
C PRO A 7 -34.06 47.81 -16.44
N SER A 8 -34.94 48.06 -15.49
CA SER A 8 -35.54 47.19 -14.49
C SER A 8 -36.63 46.28 -15.08
N SER A 9 -36.94 45.18 -14.41
CA SER A 9 -38.29 44.98 -13.85
C SER A 9 -38.31 44.01 -12.67
N ARG A 10 -38.77 44.55 -11.53
CA ARG A 10 -39.33 43.87 -10.35
C ARG A 10 -40.85 43.69 -10.56
N TRP A 11 -41.53 42.94 -9.69
CA TRP A 11 -42.63 43.36 -8.78
C TRP A 11 -42.91 42.18 -7.81
N THR A 12 -42.53 42.24 -6.51
CA THR A 12 -43.25 42.69 -5.28
C THR A 12 -44.29 41.70 -4.73
N ALA A 13 -44.18 41.18 -3.50
CA ALA A 13 -44.43 41.75 -2.14
C ALA A 13 -45.69 41.07 -1.53
N THR A 14 -45.94 40.92 -0.22
CA THR A 14 -45.77 41.86 0.92
C THR A 14 -46.16 41.20 2.26
N MET A 15 -45.76 41.86 3.38
CA MET A 15 -46.41 41.99 4.72
C MET A 15 -46.20 40.90 5.81
N ALA A 16 -46.03 41.18 7.12
CA ALA A 16 -45.93 42.43 7.92
C ALA A 16 -45.62 42.14 9.44
N ILE A 17 -44.89 43.07 10.10
CA ILE A 17 -45.08 43.74 11.43
C ILE A 17 -45.04 42.91 12.74
N VAL A 18 -43.97 43.01 13.59
CA VAL A 18 -43.66 43.89 14.77
C VAL A 18 -44.42 43.61 16.08
N SER A 19 -43.69 43.37 17.18
CA SER A 19 -43.90 43.98 18.53
C SER A 19 -42.71 43.73 19.50
N LEU A 20 -42.29 44.79 20.20
CA LEU A 20 -41.30 44.87 21.30
C LEU A 20 -41.92 44.49 22.67
N TRP A 21 -41.11 44.09 23.67
CA TRP A 21 -40.86 44.83 24.93
C TRP A 21 -40.09 43.99 25.99
N LEU A 22 -39.24 44.69 26.75
CA LEU A 22 -38.42 44.25 27.89
C LEU A 22 -39.09 44.75 29.19
N CYS A 23 -39.11 43.97 30.28
CA CYS A 23 -39.19 44.51 31.65
C CYS A 23 -38.84 43.47 32.74
N LEU A 24 -37.91 43.86 33.63
CA LEU A 24 -37.67 43.33 34.98
C LEU A 24 -38.64 44.01 35.96
N VAL A 25 -39.13 43.30 36.98
CA VAL A 25 -39.65 43.83 38.26
C VAL A 25 -39.33 42.86 39.41
N LEU A 26 -38.87 43.40 40.53
CA LEU A 26 -38.63 42.78 41.85
C LEU A 26 -39.76 43.13 42.84
N ASP A 27 -39.70 42.54 44.04
CA ASP A 27 -40.39 42.85 45.32
C ASP A 27 -41.71 42.07 45.55
N ASP A 28 -42.08 41.53 46.72
CA ASP A 28 -41.47 41.36 48.06
C ASP A 28 -42.43 40.50 48.95
N PHE A 29 -41.97 40.11 50.16
CA PHE A 29 -42.69 39.50 51.31
C PHE A 29 -43.11 38.01 51.24
N SER A 30 -42.96 37.17 52.28
CA SER A 30 -43.00 37.42 53.72
C SER A 30 -42.29 36.33 54.55
N ILE A 31 -41.77 36.74 55.72
CA ILE A 31 -41.19 35.90 56.77
C ILE A 31 -42.30 35.24 57.60
N ALA A 32 -42.15 33.95 57.91
CA ALA A 32 -42.79 33.33 59.08
C ALA A 32 -41.81 32.37 59.78
N SER A 33 -41.63 32.63 61.07
CA SER A 33 -40.82 31.93 62.06
C SER A 33 -41.38 30.56 62.45
N GLY A 34 -40.50 29.60 62.74
CA GLY A 34 -40.83 28.36 63.45
C GLY A 34 -39.58 27.58 63.83
N ASP A 35 -39.27 27.58 65.12
CA ASP A 35 -38.15 26.90 65.76
C ASP A 35 -38.42 25.39 65.99
N ALA A 36 -37.37 24.65 66.36
CA ALA A 36 -37.32 23.28 66.91
C ALA A 36 -36.87 22.11 66.00
N THR A 37 -35.58 21.86 66.07
CA THR A 37 -34.86 20.57 66.20
C THR A 37 -35.64 19.26 66.00
N THR A 38 -35.27 18.46 64.99
CA THR A 38 -35.23 16.99 65.12
C THR A 38 -34.20 16.40 64.15
N THR A 39 -33.20 15.74 64.71
CA THR A 39 -32.23 14.88 64.03
C THR A 39 -32.96 13.67 63.46
N THR A 40 -32.91 13.43 62.15
CA THR A 40 -33.22 12.11 61.59
C THR A 40 -32.38 11.85 60.36
N THR A 41 -31.49 10.86 60.52
CA THR A 41 -30.66 10.23 59.50
C THR A 41 -31.54 9.61 58.41
N THR A 42 -31.40 10.02 57.15
CA THR A 42 -31.89 9.23 56.01
C THR A 42 -31.13 9.55 54.72
N ALA A 43 -30.46 8.53 54.21
CA ALA A 43 -30.07 8.22 52.84
C ALA A 43 -29.93 9.41 51.86
N SER A 44 -28.68 9.73 51.53
CA SER A 44 -28.35 10.45 50.30
C SER A 44 -28.91 9.66 49.11
N ALA A 45 -29.76 10.34 48.35
CA ALA A 45 -30.28 9.90 47.07
C ALA A 45 -29.13 9.46 46.17
N THR A 46 -29.18 8.21 45.71
CA THR A 46 -28.40 7.71 44.59
C THR A 46 -28.72 8.56 43.37
N SER A 47 -27.78 9.41 42.98
CA SER A 47 -27.77 9.95 41.63
C SER A 47 -27.53 8.78 40.68
N ILE A 48 -28.54 8.45 39.88
CA ILE A 48 -28.35 7.63 38.67
C ILE A 48 -27.62 8.54 37.67
N GLY A 49 -26.32 8.70 37.87
CA GLY A 49 -25.41 9.22 36.86
C GLY A 49 -25.03 8.06 35.95
N ASN A 50 -25.31 8.18 34.65
CA ASN A 50 -24.79 7.28 33.62
C ASN A 50 -23.26 7.21 33.74
N ASN A 51 -22.74 6.18 34.42
CA ASN A 51 -21.31 6.01 34.62
C ASN A 51 -20.72 5.32 33.39
N MET A 52 -20.48 6.12 32.35
CA MET A 52 -19.79 5.70 31.12
C MET A 52 -18.43 5.09 31.49
N SER A 53 -18.03 3.98 30.87
CA SER A 53 -16.73 3.37 31.15
C SER A 53 -15.59 4.34 30.80
N GLU A 54 -14.44 4.22 31.47
CA GLU A 54 -13.26 5.05 31.18
C GLU A 54 -12.87 4.99 29.70
N VAL A 55 -12.88 3.78 29.12
CA VAL A 55 -12.63 3.57 27.69
C VAL A 55 -13.60 4.38 26.83
N GLN A 56 -14.89 4.34 27.15
CA GLN A 56 -15.90 5.08 26.39
C GLN A 56 -15.74 6.58 26.52
N GLN A 57 -15.40 7.08 27.72
CA GLN A 57 -15.13 8.50 27.94
C GLN A 57 -13.92 8.96 27.12
N VAL A 58 -12.80 8.23 27.16
CA VAL A 58 -11.57 8.57 26.46
C VAL A 58 -11.75 8.52 24.93
N PHE A 59 -12.39 7.46 24.41
CA PHE A 59 -12.66 7.35 22.97
C PHE A 59 -13.61 8.44 22.47
N ALA A 60 -14.61 8.83 23.27
CA ALA A 60 -15.52 9.93 22.92
C ALA A 60 -14.84 11.30 23.01
N GLN A 61 -14.01 11.54 24.04
CA GLN A 61 -13.29 12.80 24.24
C GLN A 61 -12.36 13.13 23.07
N HIS A 62 -11.75 12.12 22.46
CA HIS A 62 -10.88 12.28 21.29
C HIS A 62 -11.63 12.12 19.96
N GLU A 63 -12.96 12.05 19.99
CA GLU A 63 -13.86 11.86 18.84
C GLU A 63 -13.56 10.59 18.02
N VAL A 64 -12.86 9.60 18.59
CA VAL A 64 -12.71 8.27 17.96
C VAL A 64 -14.09 7.63 17.84
N ILE A 65 -14.93 7.89 18.84
CA ILE A 65 -16.39 7.84 18.72
C ILE A 65 -16.88 9.27 18.45
N PRO A 66 -17.58 9.56 17.34
CA PRO A 66 -18.13 8.60 16.37
C PRO A 66 -17.27 8.37 15.11
N ASP A 67 -16.14 9.07 14.94
CA ASP A 67 -15.46 9.15 13.64
C ASP A 67 -15.00 7.79 13.09
N VAL A 68 -14.54 6.91 13.98
CA VAL A 68 -13.96 5.60 13.62
C VAL A 68 -14.93 4.49 13.99
N ILE A 69 -15.46 4.51 15.22
CA ILE A 69 -16.34 3.46 15.75
C ILE A 69 -17.57 4.07 16.43
N ASP A 70 -18.67 3.31 16.47
CA ASP A 70 -19.93 3.78 17.10
C ASP A 70 -20.03 3.40 18.58
N VAL A 71 -19.34 2.32 18.96
CA VAL A 71 -19.38 1.75 20.31
C VAL A 71 -17.95 1.54 20.79
N ALA A 72 -17.68 1.90 22.05
CA ALA A 72 -16.37 1.75 22.64
C ALA A 72 -15.95 0.28 22.74
N PRO A 73 -14.65 -0.03 22.63
CA PRO A 73 -14.14 -1.34 22.99
C PRO A 73 -14.41 -1.64 24.46
N LYS A 74 -14.41 -2.94 24.82
CA LYS A 74 -14.67 -3.37 26.21
C LYS A 74 -13.52 -2.99 27.15
N GLU A 75 -12.29 -2.94 26.62
CA GLU A 75 -11.09 -2.62 27.37
C GLU A 75 -10.04 -1.87 26.52
N PHE A 76 -9.03 -1.31 27.18
CA PHE A 76 -7.84 -0.83 26.51
C PHE A 76 -6.94 -1.99 26.08
N ALA A 77 -6.55 -2.02 24.81
CA ALA A 77 -5.44 -2.88 24.37
C ALA A 77 -4.12 -2.33 24.93
N LYS A 78 -3.27 -3.21 25.47
CA LYS A 78 -1.94 -2.84 25.94
C LYS A 78 -0.96 -2.88 24.78
N ILE A 79 -0.43 -1.71 24.41
CA ILE A 79 0.44 -1.55 23.24
C ILE A 79 1.75 -0.95 23.69
N THR A 80 2.85 -1.67 23.44
CA THR A 80 4.20 -1.25 23.81
C THR A 80 5.12 -1.34 22.60
N TYR A 81 5.79 -0.23 22.28
CA TYR A 81 6.73 -0.13 21.18
C TYR A 81 8.14 -0.56 21.61
N PRO A 82 8.97 -1.10 20.68
CA PRO A 82 10.37 -1.44 20.97
C PRO A 82 11.21 -0.26 21.49
N SER A 83 10.81 0.98 21.18
CA SER A 83 11.46 2.18 21.71
C SER A 83 11.22 2.40 23.23
N GLY A 84 10.39 1.57 23.87
CA GLY A 84 10.01 1.67 25.29
C GLY A 84 8.78 2.53 25.58
N VAL A 85 8.16 3.16 24.57
CA VAL A 85 6.92 3.93 24.79
C VAL A 85 5.69 3.02 24.78
N SER A 86 4.62 3.46 25.44
CA SER A 86 3.33 2.77 25.45
C SER A 86 2.19 3.72 25.05
N VAL A 87 1.15 3.13 24.49
CA VAL A 87 -0.07 3.83 24.07
C VAL A 87 -1.03 3.93 25.26
N ASN A 88 -1.46 5.15 25.58
CA ASN A 88 -2.27 5.47 26.75
C ASN A 88 -3.36 6.48 26.35
N GLY A 89 -4.43 5.99 25.70
CA GLY A 89 -5.69 6.73 25.58
C GLY A 89 -5.58 8.13 24.96
N GLY A 90 -4.79 8.30 23.91
CA GLY A 90 -4.65 9.56 23.18
C GLY A 90 -3.40 10.38 23.50
N ASN A 91 -2.46 9.84 24.29
CA ASN A 91 -1.16 10.47 24.51
C ASN A 91 -0.43 10.78 23.19
N GLU A 92 0.37 11.85 23.19
CA GLU A 92 1.19 12.19 22.04
C GLU A 92 2.48 11.35 22.00
N LEU A 93 2.74 10.70 20.87
CA LEU A 93 3.96 9.94 20.59
C LEU A 93 4.61 10.46 19.31
N ARG A 94 5.94 10.41 19.22
CA ARG A 94 6.67 10.83 18.02
C ARG A 94 6.70 9.71 16.98
N PRO A 95 6.56 10.01 15.67
CA PRO A 95 6.75 9.02 14.60
C PRO A 95 8.02 8.18 14.75
N THR A 96 9.14 8.79 15.15
CA THR A 96 10.41 8.09 15.40
C THR A 96 10.31 7.02 16.50
N GLN A 97 9.47 7.21 17.52
CA GLN A 97 9.26 6.25 18.62
C GLN A 97 8.37 5.09 18.19
N VAL A 98 7.45 5.33 17.26
CA VAL A 98 6.40 4.38 16.83
C VAL A 98 6.65 3.78 15.44
N LYS A 99 7.90 3.86 14.96
CA LYS A 99 8.30 3.40 13.62
C LYS A 99 8.35 1.88 13.47
N ASP A 100 8.57 1.16 14.56
CA ASP A 100 8.72 -0.30 14.59
C ASP A 100 7.44 -0.96 15.10
N GLN A 101 7.12 -2.16 14.63
CA GLN A 101 5.90 -2.89 15.01
C GLN A 101 5.80 -3.05 16.54
N PRO A 102 4.68 -2.65 17.17
CA PRO A 102 4.52 -2.77 18.61
C PRO A 102 4.10 -4.18 19.01
N ARG A 103 4.33 -4.52 20.28
CA ARG A 103 3.66 -5.64 20.93
C ARG A 103 2.27 -5.21 21.37
N VAL A 104 1.24 -5.98 21.01
CA VAL A 104 -0.16 -5.72 21.33
C VAL A 104 -0.73 -6.87 22.16
N GLU A 105 -1.36 -6.55 23.28
CA GLU A 105 -2.00 -7.53 24.16
C GLU A 105 -3.42 -7.09 24.52
N TRP A 106 -4.30 -8.07 24.69
CA TRP A 106 -5.68 -7.92 25.17
C TRP A 106 -6.10 -9.19 25.91
N THR A 107 -7.24 -9.15 26.58
CA THR A 107 -7.87 -10.29 27.22
C THR A 107 -8.40 -11.26 26.18
N THR A 108 -8.00 -12.53 26.27
CA THR A 108 -8.36 -13.55 25.28
C THR A 108 -9.22 -14.65 25.88
N LYS A 109 -10.12 -15.19 25.06
CA LYS A 109 -10.79 -16.48 25.29
C LYS A 109 -9.93 -17.65 24.77
N PRO A 110 -9.97 -18.82 25.42
CA PRO A 110 -9.33 -20.03 24.91
C PRO A 110 -9.76 -20.33 23.47
N ASP A 111 -8.81 -20.73 22.63
CA ASP A 111 -9.00 -21.16 21.23
C ASP A 111 -9.67 -20.14 20.29
N ALA A 112 -9.83 -18.89 20.74
CA ALA A 112 -10.39 -17.81 19.93
C ALA A 112 -9.33 -17.17 19.01
N TYR A 113 -9.82 -16.71 17.87
CA TYR A 113 -9.04 -15.96 16.89
C TYR A 113 -9.48 -14.51 16.86
N TYR A 114 -8.56 -13.61 16.53
CA TYR A 114 -8.82 -12.16 16.51
C TYR A 114 -8.33 -11.53 15.21
N THR A 115 -8.92 -10.38 14.89
CA THR A 115 -8.45 -9.46 13.85
C THR A 115 -8.06 -8.13 14.47
N LEU A 116 -6.84 -7.68 14.15
CA LEU A 116 -6.27 -6.42 14.59
C LEU A 116 -6.22 -5.43 13.43
N PHE A 117 -6.68 -4.21 13.67
CA PHE A 117 -6.52 -3.05 12.79
C PHE A 117 -5.67 -1.98 13.48
N MET A 118 -4.93 -1.22 12.68
CA MET A 118 -4.41 0.11 13.03
C MET A 118 -4.79 1.07 11.91
N VAL A 119 -5.55 2.12 12.22
CA VAL A 119 -6.07 3.08 11.23
C VAL A 119 -5.80 4.53 11.64
N ASP A 120 -5.60 5.40 10.65
CA ASP A 120 -5.52 6.86 10.80
C ASP A 120 -6.73 7.52 10.12
N PRO A 121 -7.72 8.04 10.88
CA PRO A 121 -8.89 8.69 10.33
C PRO A 121 -8.64 10.16 9.95
N ASP A 122 -7.46 10.71 10.24
CA ASP A 122 -7.20 12.13 10.16
C ASP A 122 -6.42 12.51 8.91
N ALA A 123 -6.13 11.60 7.98
CA ALA A 123 -5.38 11.94 6.77
C ALA A 123 -6.19 12.79 5.76
N PRO A 124 -5.60 13.83 5.14
CA PRO A 124 -4.25 14.36 5.37
C PRO A 124 -4.15 15.30 6.59
N ASN A 125 -5.27 15.80 7.13
CA ASN A 125 -5.38 16.45 8.43
C ASN A 125 -6.81 16.29 8.99
N ARG A 126 -6.98 16.34 10.32
CA ARG A 126 -8.26 16.10 11.00
C ARG A 126 -9.38 17.06 10.59
N LYS A 127 -9.05 18.30 10.22
CA LYS A 127 -10.03 19.33 9.84
C LYS A 127 -10.66 19.04 8.47
N GLU A 128 -9.88 18.49 7.54
CA GLU A 128 -10.31 18.11 6.19
C GLU A 128 -9.78 16.71 5.82
N PRO A 129 -10.34 15.63 6.40
CA PRO A 129 -9.77 14.29 6.32
C PRO A 129 -10.17 13.58 5.01
N LYS A 130 -9.70 14.12 3.87
CA LYS A 130 -10.03 13.66 2.50
C LYS A 130 -9.57 12.24 2.18
N PHE A 131 -8.64 11.68 2.96
CA PHE A 131 -8.04 10.37 2.76
C PHE A 131 -8.46 9.36 3.83
N ARG A 132 -9.48 9.70 4.62
CA ARG A 132 -9.99 8.86 5.71
C ARG A 132 -10.48 7.50 5.17
N GLU A 133 -10.04 6.37 5.70
CA GLU A 133 -8.95 6.16 6.67
C GLU A 133 -7.65 5.74 5.96
N ILE A 134 -6.50 5.90 6.62
CA ILE A 134 -5.27 5.21 6.21
C ILE A 134 -5.15 3.88 6.97
N GLY A 135 -5.07 2.76 6.25
CA GLY A 135 -4.77 1.44 6.82
C GLY A 135 -3.28 1.28 7.13
N HIS A 136 -2.90 1.39 8.40
CA HIS A 136 -1.50 1.26 8.85
C HIS A 136 -1.10 -0.19 9.15
N TRP A 137 -2.04 -1.01 9.64
CA TRP A 137 -1.77 -2.41 9.96
C TRP A 137 -3.07 -3.22 9.96
N LEU A 138 -3.02 -4.45 9.44
CA LEU A 138 -4.16 -5.37 9.41
C LEU A 138 -3.67 -6.81 9.49
N VAL A 139 -4.04 -7.50 10.57
CA VAL A 139 -3.69 -8.91 10.80
C VAL A 139 -4.93 -9.65 11.26
N GLY A 140 -5.28 -10.72 10.55
CA GLY A 140 -6.41 -11.59 10.87
C GLY A 140 -5.95 -12.91 11.44
N ASN A 141 -6.87 -13.76 11.88
CA ASN A 141 -6.55 -15.12 12.34
C ASN A 141 -5.46 -15.18 13.42
N ILE A 142 -5.40 -14.17 14.29
CA ILE A 142 -4.42 -14.11 15.39
C ILE A 142 -4.85 -15.09 16.48
N PRO A 143 -4.06 -16.14 16.81
CA PRO A 143 -4.40 -17.05 17.89
C PRO A 143 -4.06 -16.42 19.24
N GLY A 144 -5.07 -16.13 20.06
CA GLY A 144 -4.89 -15.37 21.30
C GLY A 144 -4.29 -13.99 21.04
N THR A 145 -3.10 -13.70 21.56
CA THR A 145 -2.36 -12.43 21.34
C THR A 145 -1.11 -12.60 20.47
N LYS A 146 -0.93 -13.76 19.82
CA LYS A 146 0.26 -14.06 19.02
C LYS A 146 0.16 -13.44 17.62
N VAL A 147 0.28 -12.11 17.55
CA VAL A 147 0.07 -11.35 16.30
C VAL A 147 0.93 -11.88 15.15
N GLU A 148 2.17 -12.28 15.42
CA GLU A 148 3.10 -12.82 14.40
C GLU A 148 2.66 -14.16 13.79
N ASP A 149 1.80 -14.90 14.47
CA ASP A 149 1.23 -16.17 13.98
C ASP A 149 -0.08 -15.96 13.19
N GLY A 150 -0.47 -14.70 12.97
CA GLY A 150 -1.66 -14.32 12.23
C GLY A 150 -1.45 -14.20 10.71
N ASP A 151 -2.54 -13.96 10.01
CA ASP A 151 -2.54 -13.71 8.58
C ASP A 151 -2.35 -12.20 8.33
N HIS A 152 -1.14 -11.78 8.00
CA HIS A 152 -0.81 -10.37 7.75
C HIS A 152 -1.32 -9.92 6.38
N MET A 153 -2.37 -9.09 6.37
CA MET A 153 -2.90 -8.50 5.14
C MET A 153 -2.24 -7.16 4.86
N TYR A 154 -2.10 -6.30 5.87
CA TYR A 154 -1.34 -5.06 5.72
C TYR A 154 -0.16 -5.19 6.65
N ALA A 155 1.05 -5.12 6.13
CA ALA A 155 2.25 -5.04 6.95
C ALA A 155 2.24 -3.72 7.75
N PHE A 156 2.85 -3.74 8.94
CA PHE A 156 2.87 -2.58 9.83
C PHE A 156 3.61 -1.39 9.20
N VAL A 157 3.01 -0.22 9.30
CA VAL A 157 3.58 1.07 8.93
C VAL A 157 3.38 2.03 10.10
N GLY A 158 4.46 2.66 10.59
CA GLY A 158 4.40 3.63 11.69
C GLY A 158 3.66 4.92 11.32
N SER A 159 3.60 5.88 12.25
CA SER A 159 2.96 7.18 12.00
C SER A 159 3.67 8.00 10.94
N GLY A 160 2.92 8.59 10.01
CA GLY A 160 3.45 9.45 8.96
C GLY A 160 2.62 10.71 8.71
N PRO A 161 2.29 11.52 9.73
CA PRO A 161 1.50 12.74 9.55
C PRO A 161 2.30 13.80 8.76
N PRO A 162 1.76 14.41 7.69
CA PRO A 162 2.46 15.43 6.92
C PRO A 162 2.90 16.64 7.75
N ASN A 163 3.96 17.33 7.31
CA ASN A 163 4.37 18.57 7.97
C ASN A 163 3.24 19.61 7.91
N GLY A 164 2.88 20.18 9.06
CA GLY A 164 1.80 21.16 9.18
C GLY A 164 0.38 20.60 9.20
N SER A 165 0.17 19.27 9.17
CA SER A 165 -1.18 18.69 9.30
C SER A 165 -1.71 18.66 10.74
N GLY A 166 -0.81 18.85 11.72
CA GLY A 166 -1.13 18.73 13.14
C GLY A 166 -1.14 17.28 13.61
N LEU A 167 -1.86 17.03 14.72
CA LEU A 167 -1.98 15.70 15.31
C LEU A 167 -2.97 14.83 14.54
N HIS A 168 -2.54 13.62 14.21
CA HIS A 168 -3.37 12.53 13.70
C HIS A 168 -3.56 11.47 14.78
N ARG A 169 -4.76 10.88 14.84
CA ARG A 169 -5.07 9.74 15.71
C ARG A 169 -4.65 8.44 15.03
N TYR A 170 -3.96 7.58 15.77
CA TYR A 170 -3.60 6.23 15.31
C TYR A 170 -4.33 5.22 16.18
N VAL A 171 -5.42 4.65 15.64
CA VAL A 171 -6.42 3.88 16.39
C VAL A 171 -6.22 2.39 16.15
N PHE A 172 -6.00 1.65 17.23
CA PHE A 172 -5.95 0.19 17.24
C PHE A 172 -7.30 -0.38 17.64
N LEU A 173 -7.76 -1.37 16.88
CA LEU A 173 -9.04 -2.03 17.09
C LEU A 173 -8.85 -3.55 17.01
N VAL A 174 -9.35 -4.28 18.00
CA VAL A 174 -9.28 -5.75 18.06
C VAL A 174 -10.67 -6.33 18.08
N TYR A 175 -11.01 -7.09 17.04
CA TYR A 175 -12.27 -7.81 16.91
C TYR A 175 -12.08 -9.30 17.17
N GLU A 176 -13.00 -9.91 17.91
CA GLU A 176 -13.08 -11.37 18.02
C GLU A 176 -13.68 -11.97 16.74
N GLN A 177 -13.12 -13.09 16.27
CA GLN A 177 -13.64 -13.83 15.12
C GLN A 177 -14.64 -14.91 15.60
N PRO A 178 -15.95 -14.77 15.31
CA PRO A 178 -16.98 -15.58 15.98
C PRO A 178 -16.96 -17.06 15.56
N ALA A 179 -16.47 -17.37 14.37
CA ALA A 179 -16.47 -18.73 13.80
C ALA A 179 -15.06 -19.37 13.77
N GLY A 180 -14.10 -18.84 14.53
CA GLY A 180 -12.71 -19.28 14.48
C GLY A 180 -11.95 -18.65 13.32
N ARG A 181 -11.11 -19.43 12.61
CA ARG A 181 -10.33 -18.92 11.47
C ARG A 181 -11.24 -18.51 10.30
N ILE A 182 -10.89 -17.41 9.66
CA ILE A 182 -11.57 -16.82 8.50
C ILE A 182 -10.68 -17.01 7.27
N ASP A 183 -11.27 -17.30 6.11
CA ASP A 183 -10.51 -17.30 4.85
C ASP A 183 -10.29 -15.86 4.36
N TYR A 184 -9.06 -15.39 4.47
CA TYR A 184 -8.61 -14.08 3.98
C TYR A 184 -7.89 -14.17 2.62
N SER A 185 -8.15 -15.23 1.84
CA SER A 185 -7.57 -15.38 0.49
C SER A 185 -7.90 -14.21 -0.43
N GLY A 186 -9.15 -13.72 -0.40
CA GLY A 186 -9.58 -12.56 -1.18
C GLY A 186 -9.25 -11.18 -0.56
N ALA A 187 -8.54 -11.13 0.57
CA ALA A 187 -8.15 -9.86 1.18
C ALA A 187 -6.82 -9.36 0.58
N PRO A 188 -6.71 -8.06 0.21
CA PRO A 188 -5.50 -7.51 -0.38
C PRO A 188 -4.30 -7.64 0.56
N ARG A 189 -3.13 -7.94 -0.01
CA ARG A 189 -1.85 -8.02 0.69
C ARG A 189 -1.02 -6.79 0.36
N VAL A 190 -0.75 -5.96 1.38
CA VAL A 190 -0.13 -4.64 1.24
C VAL A 190 1.17 -4.62 2.03
N SER A 191 2.29 -4.46 1.31
CA SER A 191 3.62 -4.34 1.91
C SER A 191 3.75 -3.05 2.73
N ASN A 192 4.73 -2.99 3.63
CA ASN A 192 5.02 -1.75 4.38
C ASN A 192 5.72 -0.70 3.52
N ARG A 193 5.87 -0.94 2.22
CA ARG A 193 6.47 -0.05 1.23
C ARG A 193 5.47 0.49 0.22
N SER A 194 4.22 0.04 0.25
CA SER A 194 3.18 0.56 -0.63
C SER A 194 2.22 1.48 0.11
N ARG A 195 1.91 2.63 -0.49
CA ARG A 195 0.79 3.50 -0.10
C ARG A 195 -0.54 3.02 -0.69
N ASN A 196 -0.51 2.16 -1.71
CA ASN A 196 -1.71 1.69 -2.39
C ASN A 196 -2.52 0.76 -1.49
N HIS A 197 -3.85 0.81 -1.68
CA HIS A 197 -4.86 0.20 -0.80
C HIS A 197 -4.89 0.70 0.66
N ARG A 198 -3.88 1.46 1.11
CA ARG A 198 -3.90 2.08 2.45
C ARG A 198 -4.77 3.31 2.49
N VAL A 199 -4.83 4.11 1.43
CA VAL A 199 -5.60 5.36 1.35
C VAL A 199 -7.09 5.07 1.15
N ASN A 200 -7.96 5.83 1.82
CA ASN A 200 -9.42 5.61 1.80
C ASN A 200 -9.82 4.18 2.21
N TYR A 201 -9.01 3.57 3.07
CA TYR A 201 -9.32 2.30 3.67
C TYR A 201 -10.61 2.43 4.49
N ASN A 202 -11.46 1.42 4.42
CA ASN A 202 -12.72 1.37 5.14
C ASN A 202 -12.74 0.12 6.02
N HIS A 203 -12.24 0.25 7.26
CA HIS A 203 -12.21 -0.89 8.18
C HIS A 203 -13.62 -1.41 8.50
N ARG A 204 -14.64 -0.54 8.49
CA ARG A 204 -16.03 -0.93 8.76
C ARG A 204 -16.57 -1.85 7.67
N GLU A 205 -16.21 -1.61 6.42
CA GLU A 205 -16.58 -2.49 5.32
C GLU A 205 -15.88 -3.86 5.46
N PHE A 206 -14.61 -3.88 5.84
CA PHE A 206 -13.90 -5.11 6.12
C PHE A 206 -14.56 -5.92 7.26
N VAL A 207 -14.92 -5.25 8.36
CA VAL A 207 -15.64 -5.84 9.51
C VAL A 207 -16.96 -6.49 9.04
N LYS A 208 -17.72 -5.82 8.17
CA LYS A 208 -18.97 -6.36 7.60
C LYS A 208 -18.72 -7.53 6.64
N GLN A 209 -17.79 -7.36 5.70
CA GLN A 209 -17.47 -8.34 4.66
C GLN A 209 -17.08 -9.69 5.27
N TYR A 210 -16.22 -9.66 6.30
CA TYR A 210 -15.73 -10.87 6.97
C TYR A 210 -16.53 -11.24 8.23
N ARG A 211 -17.63 -10.53 8.51
CA ARG A 211 -18.54 -10.77 9.64
C ARG A 211 -17.79 -10.87 10.97
N LEU A 212 -16.88 -9.93 11.20
CA LEU A 212 -16.14 -9.85 12.45
C LEU A 212 -17.12 -9.58 13.60
N GLY A 213 -16.81 -10.14 14.76
CA GLY A 213 -17.69 -10.14 15.93
C GLY A 213 -17.60 -8.86 16.73
N GLU A 214 -17.56 -8.99 18.05
CA GLU A 214 -17.46 -7.85 18.95
C GLU A 214 -16.09 -7.18 18.88
N LEU A 215 -16.09 -5.84 19.00
CA LEU A 215 -14.90 -5.05 19.26
C LEU A 215 -14.50 -5.24 20.74
N VAL A 216 -13.52 -6.10 20.99
CA VAL A 216 -13.16 -6.52 22.36
C VAL A 216 -12.18 -5.55 23.01
N ALA A 217 -11.21 -5.04 22.27
CA ALA A 217 -10.19 -4.14 22.80
C ALA A 217 -9.82 -3.06 21.77
N GLY A 218 -9.35 -1.93 22.27
CA GLY A 218 -8.80 -0.89 21.42
C GLY A 218 -8.00 0.12 22.22
N ASN A 219 -7.13 0.87 21.56
CA ASN A 219 -6.39 1.97 22.18
C ASN A 219 -5.94 2.91 21.07
N PHE A 220 -5.45 4.10 21.40
CA PHE A 220 -4.96 5.02 20.38
C PHE A 220 -3.96 6.00 20.98
N TYR A 221 -3.11 6.55 20.11
CA TYR A 221 -2.25 7.70 20.43
C TYR A 221 -2.45 8.76 19.36
N GLN A 222 -1.84 9.93 19.58
CA GLN A 222 -1.76 10.99 18.59
C GLN A 222 -0.31 11.21 18.17
N ALA A 223 -0.05 11.50 16.91
CA ALA A 223 1.27 11.89 16.45
C ALA A 223 1.17 13.01 15.42
N GLN A 224 2.18 13.88 15.42
CA GLN A 224 2.39 14.93 14.43
C GLN A 224 3.79 14.78 13.83
N TYR A 225 4.08 15.58 12.81
CA TYR A 225 5.32 15.50 12.04
C TYR A 225 6.58 15.50 12.92
N ASP A 226 7.53 14.64 12.56
CA ASP A 226 8.93 14.72 12.98
C ASP A 226 9.85 14.37 11.79
N ASP A 227 11.15 14.40 12.01
CA ASP A 227 12.15 14.20 10.95
C ASP A 227 12.24 12.77 10.41
N TYR A 228 11.54 11.79 11.01
CA TYR A 228 11.40 10.44 10.45
C TYR A 228 10.31 10.38 9.37
N VAL A 229 9.29 11.24 9.42
CA VAL A 229 8.16 11.21 8.48
C VAL A 229 8.60 11.25 7.01
N PRO A 230 9.56 12.08 6.57
CA PRO A 230 10.05 12.05 5.19
C PRO A 230 10.65 10.70 4.80
N THR A 231 11.33 10.02 5.73
CA THR A 231 11.88 8.67 5.50
C THR A 231 10.75 7.66 5.31
N LEU A 232 9.73 7.72 6.16
CA LEU A 232 8.55 6.87 6.03
C LEU A 232 7.76 7.17 4.75
N HIS A 233 7.58 8.44 4.39
CA HIS A 233 6.92 8.82 3.14
C HIS A 233 7.71 8.33 1.95
N ALA A 234 9.04 8.45 1.96
CA ALA A 234 9.90 7.87 0.92
C ALA A 234 9.73 6.35 0.82
N GLN A 235 9.67 5.66 1.97
CA GLN A 235 9.38 4.22 2.05
C GLN A 235 8.03 3.86 1.43
N LEU A 236 7.01 4.73 1.52
CA LEU A 236 5.66 4.49 1.00
C LEU A 236 5.41 5.09 -0.41
N SER A 237 6.24 6.04 -0.85
CA SER A 237 6.10 6.80 -2.10
C SER A 237 6.88 6.21 -3.28
N SER A 238 7.30 4.95 -3.16
CA SER A 238 7.59 4.08 -4.31
C SER A 238 6.39 3.95 -5.28
N GLY A 239 5.23 4.53 -4.94
CA GLY A 239 4.26 5.11 -5.89
C GLY A 239 4.06 6.62 -5.65
N THR A 240 4.44 7.45 -6.63
CA THR A 240 4.14 8.90 -6.82
C THR A 240 4.84 9.99 -5.95
N GLU A 241 5.68 10.77 -6.64
CA GLU A 241 5.98 12.22 -6.56
C GLU A 241 6.89 12.90 -5.49
N ALA A 242 7.39 12.28 -4.42
CA ALA A 242 8.02 13.06 -3.34
C ALA A 242 9.56 13.30 -3.40
N LEU A 243 10.19 13.53 -4.57
CA LEU A 243 11.66 13.77 -4.61
C LEU A 243 12.16 14.94 -5.49
N VAL A 244 11.28 15.70 -6.14
CA VAL A 244 11.72 16.85 -6.96
C VAL A 244 11.96 18.12 -6.11
N PHE A 245 11.40 18.23 -4.90
CA PHE A 245 11.45 19.49 -4.13
C PHE A 245 12.45 19.51 -2.95
N GLY A 246 12.70 18.36 -2.30
CA GLY A 246 13.46 18.32 -1.03
C GLY A 246 14.99 18.38 -1.15
N LEU A 247 15.56 17.99 -2.30
CA LEU A 247 17.01 17.80 -2.43
C LEU A 247 17.84 19.06 -2.71
N LYS A 248 17.19 20.20 -3.02
CA LYS A 248 17.93 21.47 -3.15
C LYS A 248 18.27 22.12 -1.81
N ASN A 249 17.57 21.78 -0.72
CA ASN A 249 17.73 22.47 0.56
C ASN A 249 18.58 21.71 1.59
N VAL A 250 18.87 20.42 1.39
CA VAL A 250 19.51 19.56 2.42
C VAL A 250 21.01 19.33 2.17
N LEU A 251 21.53 19.61 0.97
CA LEU A 251 22.94 19.40 0.63
C LEU A 251 23.94 20.29 1.38
N GLY A 252 23.48 21.27 2.18
CA GLY A 252 24.35 22.18 2.93
C GLY A 252 24.83 21.67 4.30
N ALA A 253 24.19 20.65 4.90
CA ALA A 253 24.41 20.33 6.32
C ALA A 253 24.78 18.87 6.62
N TRP A 254 24.98 18.04 5.60
CA TRP A 254 24.98 16.56 5.73
C TRP A 254 26.37 15.89 5.75
N ASN A 255 27.43 16.59 6.17
CA ASN A 255 28.80 16.07 6.08
C ASN A 255 29.43 15.61 7.42
N SER A 256 28.67 15.34 8.48
CA SER A 256 29.30 14.93 9.75
C SER A 256 28.70 13.77 10.55
N PHE A 257 27.56 13.16 10.21
CA PHE A 257 27.00 12.11 11.06
C PHE A 257 26.09 11.10 10.33
N VAL A 258 26.63 10.11 9.61
CA VAL A 258 25.93 8.81 9.45
C VAL A 258 26.92 7.66 9.21
N ASN A 259 26.66 6.53 9.87
CA ASN A 259 27.35 5.24 9.70
C ASN A 259 26.88 4.57 8.37
N GLU A 260 27.82 4.14 7.53
CA GLU A 260 27.66 3.89 6.08
C GLU A 260 26.67 2.80 5.65
N SER A 261 26.22 1.90 6.52
CA SER A 261 25.45 0.70 6.10
C SER A 261 23.93 0.85 6.04
N ARG A 262 23.31 1.83 6.72
CA ARG A 262 21.84 2.01 6.71
C ARG A 262 21.38 3.17 5.82
N ALA A 263 22.28 4.10 5.51
CA ALA A 263 22.04 5.16 4.53
C ALA A 263 22.08 4.64 3.10
N SER A 264 22.90 3.62 2.81
CA SER A 264 23.03 3.01 1.47
C SER A 264 21.74 2.37 0.99
N ASP A 265 20.99 1.72 1.88
CA ASP A 265 19.79 0.96 1.53
C ASP A 265 18.60 1.91 1.25
N ILE A 266 18.45 2.96 2.05
CA ILE A 266 17.44 4.02 1.83
C ILE A 266 17.75 4.84 0.56
N LEU A 267 19.02 5.08 0.25
CA LEU A 267 19.44 5.70 -1.01
C LEU A 267 19.19 4.78 -2.22
N ASN A 268 19.40 3.48 -2.07
CA ASN A 268 19.15 2.49 -3.12
C ASN A 268 17.66 2.37 -3.49
N ASP A 269 16.75 2.41 -2.52
CA ASP A 269 15.30 2.28 -2.77
C ASP A 269 14.72 3.50 -3.51
N ALA A 270 15.15 4.71 -3.15
CA ALA A 270 14.81 5.93 -3.90
C ALA A 270 15.38 5.92 -5.33
N HIS A 271 16.47 5.18 -5.58
CA HIS A 271 17.01 5.00 -6.91
C HIS A 271 16.18 4.04 -7.77
N VAL A 272 15.54 3.01 -7.21
CA VAL A 272 14.68 2.07 -7.96
C VAL A 272 13.53 2.84 -8.62
N TYR A 273 12.72 3.54 -7.83
CA TYR A 273 11.57 4.29 -8.36
C TYR A 273 12.00 5.32 -9.41
N ARG A 274 13.03 6.13 -9.10
CA ARG A 274 13.54 7.13 -10.04
C ARG A 274 14.00 6.50 -11.35
N ALA A 275 14.68 5.36 -11.28
CA ALA A 275 15.14 4.67 -12.48
C ALA A 275 13.95 4.18 -13.31
N PHE A 276 13.01 3.44 -12.71
CA PHE A 276 11.84 2.93 -13.45
C PHE A 276 10.97 4.04 -14.04
N ALA A 277 10.77 5.15 -13.33
CA ALA A 277 10.03 6.30 -13.83
C ALA A 277 10.79 7.10 -14.91
N SER A 278 12.10 7.36 -14.73
CA SER A 278 12.89 8.16 -15.68
C SER A 278 13.07 7.49 -17.05
N TYR A 279 12.94 6.16 -17.10
CA TYR A 279 12.92 5.40 -18.35
C TYR A 279 11.50 5.07 -18.83
N GLU A 280 10.47 5.64 -18.19
CA GLU A 280 9.05 5.46 -18.50
C GLU A 280 8.58 4.00 -18.42
N VAL A 281 9.31 3.13 -17.71
CA VAL A 281 8.84 1.75 -17.43
C VAL A 281 7.55 1.82 -16.62
N VAL A 282 7.52 2.74 -15.65
CA VAL A 282 6.30 3.32 -15.10
C VAL A 282 6.01 4.61 -15.89
N PRO A 283 4.82 4.80 -16.50
CA PRO A 283 3.64 3.94 -16.43
C PRO A 283 3.48 2.96 -17.62
N ASP A 284 4.43 2.88 -18.55
CA ASP A 284 4.21 2.17 -19.82
C ASP A 284 3.87 0.69 -19.63
N MET A 285 4.50 0.01 -18.67
CA MET A 285 4.41 -1.45 -18.50
C MET A 285 3.74 -1.88 -17.20
N ILE A 286 4.09 -1.17 -16.14
CA ILE A 286 3.67 -1.43 -14.77
C ILE A 286 3.15 -0.13 -14.16
N ASP A 287 2.20 -0.23 -13.24
CA ASP A 287 1.59 0.95 -12.61
C ASP A 287 2.51 1.50 -11.51
N GLU A 288 3.40 0.66 -10.99
CA GLU A 288 4.23 0.92 -9.82
C GLU A 288 5.63 0.34 -10.01
N ALA A 289 6.63 0.99 -9.41
CA ALA A 289 7.99 0.47 -9.41
C ALA A 289 8.11 -0.69 -8.40
N PRO A 290 9.05 -1.64 -8.61
CA PRO A 290 9.29 -2.70 -7.64
C PRO A 290 9.82 -2.19 -6.30
N ASP A 291 9.56 -2.95 -5.24
CA ASP A 291 9.98 -2.62 -3.87
C ASP A 291 11.53 -2.59 -3.71
N CYS A 292 12.28 -3.36 -4.51
CA CYS A 292 13.74 -3.38 -4.47
C CYS A 292 14.40 -3.79 -5.80
N TRP A 293 15.74 -3.65 -5.88
CA TRP A 293 16.52 -4.13 -7.02
C TRP A 293 16.64 -5.65 -7.03
N ALA A 294 16.36 -6.26 -8.18
CA ALA A 294 16.87 -7.60 -8.49
C ALA A 294 18.32 -7.49 -8.98
N ARG A 295 19.23 -8.31 -8.44
CA ARG A 295 20.60 -8.41 -8.96
C ARG A 295 20.58 -9.28 -10.21
N VAL A 296 21.03 -8.74 -11.34
CA VAL A 296 21.02 -9.43 -12.64
C VAL A 296 22.44 -9.41 -13.20
N SER A 297 23.08 -10.59 -13.25
CA SER A 297 24.47 -10.75 -13.68
C SER A 297 24.56 -11.68 -14.88
N PHE A 298 25.16 -11.21 -15.96
CA PHE A 298 25.35 -11.99 -17.19
C PHE A 298 26.70 -12.71 -17.19
N LYS A 299 26.78 -13.83 -17.91
CA LYS A 299 28.03 -14.60 -18.10
C LYS A 299 29.16 -13.78 -18.75
N SER A 300 28.84 -12.68 -19.42
CA SER A 300 29.81 -11.73 -19.96
C SER A 300 30.56 -10.92 -18.89
N GLY A 301 30.15 -11.02 -17.62
CA GLY A 301 30.66 -10.21 -16.50
C GLY A 301 29.95 -8.86 -16.34
N ARG A 302 29.01 -8.53 -17.22
CA ARG A 302 28.17 -7.32 -17.14
C ARG A 302 26.95 -7.56 -16.25
N GLN A 303 26.41 -6.48 -15.69
CA GLN A 303 25.22 -6.50 -14.85
C GLN A 303 24.18 -5.51 -15.37
N ALA A 304 22.90 -5.74 -15.07
CA ALA A 304 21.87 -4.72 -15.26
C ALA A 304 21.88 -3.74 -14.08
N GLU A 305 21.87 -2.45 -14.38
CA GLU A 305 22.05 -1.37 -13.41
C GLU A 305 21.01 -0.26 -13.63
N GLY A 306 19.73 -0.63 -13.78
CA GLY A 306 18.64 0.36 -13.84
C GLY A 306 18.68 1.28 -15.05
N GLY A 307 18.86 0.71 -16.25
CA GLY A 307 18.82 1.44 -17.53
C GLY A 307 20.16 1.58 -18.24
N ASN A 308 21.24 1.00 -17.68
CA ASN A 308 22.51 0.92 -18.38
C ASN A 308 22.39 0.19 -19.72
N ARG A 309 23.33 0.45 -20.64
CA ARG A 309 23.32 -0.16 -21.98
C ARG A 309 24.09 -1.47 -21.99
N LEU A 310 23.43 -2.53 -22.46
CA LEU A 310 24.02 -3.86 -22.66
C LEU A 310 23.78 -4.30 -24.11
N THR A 311 24.78 -4.94 -24.74
CA THR A 311 24.63 -5.41 -26.12
C THR A 311 24.00 -6.79 -26.18
N PRO A 312 23.32 -7.17 -27.29
CA PRO A 312 22.78 -8.51 -27.48
C PRO A 312 23.83 -9.62 -27.26
N THR A 313 25.08 -9.40 -27.70
CA THR A 313 26.21 -10.31 -27.43
C THR A 313 26.48 -10.49 -25.94
N GLN A 314 26.42 -9.43 -25.13
CA GLN A 314 26.69 -9.48 -23.68
C GLN A 314 25.59 -10.21 -22.90
N ILE A 315 24.35 -10.16 -23.39
CA ILE A 315 23.17 -10.78 -22.76
C ILE A 315 22.76 -12.09 -23.44
N ARG A 316 23.61 -12.67 -24.30
CA ARG A 316 23.23 -13.85 -25.12
C ARG A 316 22.79 -15.08 -24.32
N ASN A 317 23.24 -15.21 -23.06
CA ASN A 317 22.90 -16.33 -22.18
C ASN A 317 21.99 -15.83 -21.05
N PRO A 318 21.16 -16.72 -20.46
CA PRO A 318 20.35 -16.38 -19.30
C PRO A 318 21.21 -15.77 -18.18
N PRO A 319 20.77 -14.67 -17.55
CA PRO A 319 21.47 -14.09 -16.41
C PRO A 319 21.27 -14.94 -15.15
N VAL A 320 22.23 -14.85 -14.23
CA VAL A 320 21.98 -15.21 -12.83
C VAL A 320 21.21 -14.07 -12.19
N VAL A 321 20.04 -14.38 -11.64
CA VAL A 321 19.17 -13.39 -11.00
C VAL A 321 18.98 -13.74 -9.53
N SER A 322 19.11 -12.76 -8.65
CA SER A 322 18.83 -12.93 -7.23
C SER A 322 18.21 -11.69 -6.61
N TRP A 323 17.41 -11.90 -5.57
CA TRP A 323 16.79 -10.87 -4.72
C TRP A 323 16.80 -11.35 -3.27
N ASN A 324 16.48 -10.45 -2.35
CA ASN A 324 16.32 -10.79 -0.95
C ASN A 324 14.99 -11.56 -0.76
N SER A 325 15.02 -12.89 -0.80
CA SER A 325 13.78 -13.68 -0.81
C SER A 325 13.36 -14.14 0.59
N ASN A 326 12.05 -14.30 0.78
CA ASN A 326 11.46 -15.02 1.89
C ASN A 326 11.41 -16.52 1.57
N GLU A 327 12.00 -17.36 2.42
CA GLU A 327 12.06 -18.82 2.23
C GLU A 327 10.69 -19.50 2.20
N ARG A 328 9.65 -18.84 2.74
CA ARG A 328 8.27 -19.36 2.76
C ARG A 328 7.42 -18.86 1.60
N ALA A 329 7.95 -17.95 0.79
CA ALA A 329 7.24 -17.39 -0.36
C ALA A 329 7.66 -18.07 -1.66
N LEU A 330 6.75 -18.01 -2.63
CA LEU A 330 7.02 -18.31 -4.03
C LEU A 330 7.11 -17.00 -4.81
N TYR A 331 7.78 -17.05 -5.95
CA TYR A 331 7.95 -15.88 -6.80
C TYR A 331 7.68 -16.22 -8.27
N THR A 332 7.27 -15.21 -9.02
CA THR A 332 7.15 -15.27 -10.47
C THR A 332 8.04 -14.20 -11.10
N LEU A 333 8.98 -14.63 -11.94
CA LEU A 333 9.91 -13.78 -12.67
C LEU A 333 9.42 -13.58 -14.11
N ILE A 334 9.47 -12.36 -14.60
CA ILE A 334 9.13 -11.97 -15.98
C ILE A 334 10.23 -11.06 -16.52
N LEU A 335 10.76 -11.36 -17.71
CA LEU A 335 11.62 -10.47 -18.50
C LEU A 335 10.91 -10.14 -19.82
N THR A 336 10.73 -8.86 -20.11
CA THR A 336 9.89 -8.41 -21.22
C THR A 336 10.43 -7.12 -21.87
N ASP A 337 10.11 -6.92 -23.14
CA ASP A 337 10.49 -5.77 -23.96
C ASP A 337 9.22 -5.03 -24.45
N PRO A 338 8.92 -3.81 -23.94
CA PRO A 338 7.75 -3.03 -24.34
C PRO A 338 7.93 -2.30 -25.67
N ASP A 339 9.13 -2.28 -26.23
CA ASP A 339 9.52 -1.39 -27.32
C ASP A 339 9.53 -2.11 -28.67
N VAL A 340 8.85 -3.25 -28.83
CA VAL A 340 8.87 -4.01 -30.09
C VAL A 340 7.77 -3.53 -31.06
N PRO A 341 8.08 -3.25 -32.35
CA PRO A 341 9.38 -3.30 -33.01
C PRO A 341 10.31 -2.11 -32.72
N SER A 342 9.80 -0.93 -32.35
CA SER A 342 10.58 0.18 -31.80
C SER A 342 9.77 0.91 -30.73
N ARG A 343 10.44 1.69 -29.86
CA ARG A 343 9.75 2.51 -28.85
C ARG A 343 8.77 3.53 -29.45
N ASP A 344 9.08 4.04 -30.64
CA ASP A 344 8.26 5.03 -31.35
C ASP A 344 7.01 4.41 -32.03
N ASP A 345 7.09 3.13 -32.41
CA ASP A 345 5.96 2.34 -32.95
C ASP A 345 5.95 0.95 -32.29
N PRO A 346 5.54 0.83 -31.01
CA PRO A 346 5.65 -0.42 -30.26
C PRO A 346 4.44 -1.34 -30.51
N ARG A 347 4.04 -1.50 -31.77
CA ARG A 347 2.82 -2.23 -32.17
C ARG A 347 2.82 -3.73 -31.86
N TYR A 348 3.96 -4.33 -31.49
CA TYR A 348 4.07 -5.74 -31.08
C TYR A 348 4.34 -5.89 -29.58
N ARG A 349 4.21 -4.80 -28.81
CA ARG A 349 4.43 -4.80 -27.38
C ARG A 349 3.41 -5.67 -26.63
N GLU A 350 3.79 -6.25 -25.51
CA GLU A 350 5.16 -6.48 -25.06
C GLU A 350 5.72 -7.76 -25.70
N PHE A 351 7.03 -7.89 -25.81
CA PHE A 351 7.66 -9.14 -26.22
C PHE A 351 8.27 -9.85 -25.01
N ILE A 352 7.78 -11.05 -24.69
CA ILE A 352 8.27 -11.79 -23.52
C ILE A 352 9.55 -12.58 -23.81
N HIS A 353 10.60 -12.25 -23.08
CA HIS A 353 11.93 -12.87 -23.23
C HIS A 353 12.13 -14.06 -22.29
N TRP A 354 11.57 -14.02 -21.08
CA TRP A 354 11.72 -15.08 -20.08
C TRP A 354 10.59 -15.02 -19.06
N ALA A 355 10.05 -16.17 -18.65
CA ALA A 355 9.07 -16.23 -17.57
C ALA A 355 9.17 -17.55 -16.80
N VAL A 356 9.27 -17.44 -15.48
CA VAL A 356 9.36 -18.58 -14.57
C VAL A 356 8.44 -18.32 -13.39
N GLY A 357 7.46 -19.18 -13.16
CA GLY A 357 6.53 -19.08 -12.04
C GLY A 357 6.91 -20.00 -10.89
N ASN A 358 6.26 -19.86 -9.73
CA ASN A 358 6.39 -20.77 -8.59
C ASN A 358 7.85 -21.00 -8.12
N ILE A 359 8.70 -19.98 -8.20
CA ILE A 359 10.11 -20.02 -7.77
C ILE A 359 10.18 -20.03 -6.24
N PRO A 360 10.71 -21.08 -5.59
CA PRO A 360 10.86 -21.08 -4.13
C PRO A 360 12.04 -20.18 -3.71
N GLY A 361 11.76 -19.15 -2.90
CA GLY A 361 12.79 -18.19 -2.49
C GLY A 361 13.37 -17.45 -3.70
N ASN A 362 14.65 -17.69 -4.00
CA ASN A 362 15.31 -17.16 -5.20
C ASN A 362 15.94 -18.27 -6.07
N ASP A 363 15.51 -19.53 -5.87
CA ASP A 363 16.01 -20.69 -6.61
C ASP A 363 15.23 -20.88 -7.92
N ILE A 364 15.61 -20.11 -8.94
CA ILE A 364 14.94 -20.08 -10.25
C ILE A 364 14.94 -21.45 -10.93
N GLU A 365 15.97 -22.28 -10.71
CA GLU A 365 16.07 -23.61 -11.30
C GLU A 365 14.97 -24.56 -10.80
N ARG A 366 14.45 -24.32 -9.59
CA ARG A 366 13.32 -25.07 -9.02
C ARG A 366 11.96 -24.49 -9.40
N GLY A 367 11.92 -23.36 -10.10
CA GLY A 367 10.69 -22.77 -10.61
C GLY A 367 10.12 -23.49 -11.82
N GLU A 368 8.87 -23.17 -12.14
CA GLU A 368 8.16 -23.67 -13.32
C GLU A 368 8.39 -22.73 -14.51
N THR A 369 9.26 -23.12 -15.45
CA THR A 369 9.57 -22.31 -16.63
C THR A 369 8.39 -22.31 -17.61
N LEU A 370 7.75 -21.15 -17.77
CA LEU A 370 6.64 -20.94 -18.72
C LEU A 370 7.18 -20.53 -20.10
N VAL A 371 8.20 -19.67 -20.09
CA VAL A 371 8.87 -19.16 -21.29
C VAL A 371 10.36 -19.27 -21.05
N GLU A 372 11.06 -20.06 -21.86
CA GLU A 372 12.52 -20.15 -21.81
C GLU A 372 13.16 -18.82 -22.22
N TYR A 373 14.35 -18.55 -21.67
CA TYR A 373 15.09 -17.33 -21.96
C TYR A 373 15.46 -17.23 -23.45
N LEU A 374 15.10 -16.11 -24.06
CA LEU A 374 15.56 -15.68 -25.37
C LEU A 374 16.27 -14.33 -25.23
N GLY A 375 17.50 -14.22 -25.74
CA GLY A 375 18.25 -12.95 -25.76
C GLY A 375 17.62 -11.88 -26.66
N ALA A 376 18.27 -10.73 -26.80
CA ALA A 376 17.74 -9.64 -27.63
C ALA A 376 17.76 -9.98 -29.11
N ILE A 377 16.61 -9.77 -29.76
CA ILE A 377 16.42 -9.90 -31.22
C ILE A 377 16.11 -8.54 -31.86
N THR A 378 16.60 -7.47 -31.24
CA THR A 378 16.36 -6.07 -31.62
C THR A 378 16.85 -5.79 -33.04
N ALA A 379 15.94 -5.33 -33.91
CA ALA A 379 16.25 -5.12 -35.32
C ALA A 379 17.17 -3.91 -35.54
N ARG A 380 17.97 -3.94 -36.60
CA ARG A 380 18.82 -2.83 -36.98
C ARG A 380 17.96 -1.59 -37.27
N GLY A 381 18.29 -0.47 -36.63
CA GLY A 381 17.62 0.82 -36.88
C GLY A 381 16.37 1.09 -36.02
N THR A 382 16.01 0.21 -35.07
CA THR A 382 14.84 0.42 -34.17
C THR A 382 15.18 1.19 -32.89
N GLY A 383 16.46 1.54 -32.70
CA GLY A 383 16.92 2.29 -31.53
C GLY A 383 17.15 1.41 -30.30
N LEU A 384 17.03 2.03 -29.12
CA LEU A 384 17.18 1.36 -27.84
C LEU A 384 15.83 0.80 -27.37
N HIS A 385 15.83 -0.47 -27.00
CA HIS A 385 14.73 -1.17 -26.37
C HIS A 385 15.00 -1.36 -24.89
N ARG A 386 13.97 -1.22 -24.06
CA ARG A 386 14.00 -1.48 -22.62
C ARG A 386 13.76 -2.96 -22.37
N PHE A 387 14.66 -3.60 -21.64
CA PHE A 387 14.50 -4.97 -21.18
C PHE A 387 14.21 -4.92 -19.69
N VAL A 388 12.97 -5.21 -19.32
CA VAL A 388 12.46 -5.02 -17.96
C VAL A 388 12.26 -6.38 -17.30
N LEU A 389 12.98 -6.60 -16.20
CA LEU A 389 12.88 -7.77 -15.34
C LEU A 389 12.06 -7.43 -14.10
N LEU A 390 11.02 -8.23 -13.84
CA LEU A 390 10.08 -8.06 -12.73
C LEU A 390 9.96 -9.38 -11.97
N VAL A 391 9.86 -9.28 -10.65
CA VAL A 391 9.70 -10.41 -9.73
C VAL A 391 8.52 -10.12 -8.82
N PHE A 392 7.50 -10.95 -8.91
CA PHE A 392 6.28 -10.85 -8.10
C PHE A 392 6.30 -11.91 -6.99
N GLU A 393 6.06 -11.51 -5.75
CA GLU A 393 5.98 -12.41 -4.60
C GLU A 393 4.56 -12.91 -4.38
N HIS A 394 4.39 -14.20 -4.10
CA HIS A 394 3.10 -14.81 -3.79
C HIS A 394 3.28 -15.99 -2.82
N LEU A 395 2.30 -16.24 -1.94
CA LEU A 395 2.41 -17.30 -0.92
C LEU A 395 1.87 -18.65 -1.38
N GLN A 396 0.94 -18.65 -2.34
CA GLN A 396 0.32 -19.87 -2.83
C GLN A 396 0.96 -20.30 -4.14
N LYS A 397 1.03 -21.62 -4.35
CA LYS A 397 1.45 -22.17 -5.63
C LYS A 397 0.37 -21.87 -6.66
N LEU A 398 0.76 -21.19 -7.73
CA LEU A 398 -0.13 -20.84 -8.85
C LEU A 398 -0.26 -22.05 -9.79
N ASP A 399 -1.45 -22.24 -10.34
CA ASP A 399 -1.70 -23.28 -11.34
C ASP A 399 -1.41 -22.75 -12.76
N PHE A 400 -0.29 -23.18 -13.32
CA PHE A 400 0.11 -22.87 -14.70
C PHE A 400 -0.09 -24.04 -15.67
N SER A 401 -0.83 -25.08 -15.27
CA SER A 401 -1.01 -26.30 -16.08
C SER A 401 -1.68 -26.03 -17.43
N GLY A 402 -2.52 -25.00 -17.51
CA GLY A 402 -3.19 -24.56 -18.74
C GLY A 402 -2.38 -23.58 -19.60
N GLU A 403 -1.21 -23.13 -19.15
CA GLU A 403 -0.40 -22.15 -19.88
C GLU A 403 0.53 -22.82 -20.89
N PRO A 404 0.78 -22.20 -22.06
CA PRO A 404 1.75 -22.71 -23.01
C PRO A 404 3.16 -22.75 -22.41
N ARG A 405 3.99 -23.66 -22.92
CA ARG A 405 5.43 -23.71 -22.65
C ARG A 405 6.16 -23.28 -23.91
N ILE A 406 6.85 -22.14 -23.85
CA ILE A 406 7.49 -21.51 -25.01
C ILE A 406 9.00 -21.72 -24.93
N THR A 407 9.57 -22.42 -25.91
CA THR A 407 11.03 -22.68 -25.95
C THR A 407 11.81 -21.49 -26.49
N ALA A 408 13.13 -21.47 -26.29
CA ALA A 408 14.01 -20.39 -26.72
C ALA A 408 14.05 -20.19 -28.25
N GLN A 409 13.68 -21.20 -29.05
CA GLN A 409 13.69 -21.12 -30.52
C GLN A 409 12.41 -20.50 -31.09
N CYS A 410 11.37 -20.32 -30.27
CA CYS A 410 10.09 -19.79 -30.69
C CYS A 410 10.07 -18.25 -30.63
N GLY A 411 10.09 -17.59 -31.79
CA GLY A 411 10.19 -16.13 -31.90
C GLY A 411 8.84 -15.40 -31.89
N THR A 412 8.03 -15.57 -32.93
CA THR A 412 6.85 -14.71 -33.19
C THR A 412 5.79 -14.83 -32.11
N VAL A 413 5.67 -16.03 -31.52
CA VAL A 413 4.73 -16.35 -30.45
C VAL A 413 4.89 -15.50 -29.19
N ARG A 414 6.03 -14.83 -28.99
CA ARG A 414 6.32 -14.04 -27.79
C ARG A 414 5.78 -12.61 -27.83
N ARG A 415 5.29 -12.15 -28.99
CA ARG A 415 4.73 -10.80 -29.19
C ARG A 415 3.39 -10.64 -28.49
N TYR A 416 3.02 -9.39 -28.20
CA TYR A 416 1.74 -9.05 -27.58
C TYR A 416 1.54 -9.65 -26.18
N PHE A 417 2.61 -9.98 -25.48
CA PHE A 417 2.52 -10.23 -24.05
C PHE A 417 2.02 -8.96 -23.34
N SER A 418 1.31 -9.13 -22.23
CA SER A 418 0.94 -8.02 -21.36
C SER A 418 1.23 -8.42 -19.93
N THR A 419 2.19 -7.75 -19.31
CA THR A 419 2.52 -7.94 -17.90
C THR A 419 1.26 -7.73 -17.05
N ARG A 420 0.47 -6.70 -17.36
CA ARG A 420 -0.78 -6.37 -16.65
C ARG A 420 -1.84 -7.45 -16.74
N ASN A 421 -2.05 -8.04 -17.92
CA ASN A 421 -3.05 -9.08 -18.07
C ASN A 421 -2.62 -10.35 -17.34
N PHE A 422 -1.33 -10.68 -17.42
CA PHE A 422 -0.76 -11.81 -16.71
C PHE A 422 -0.88 -11.64 -15.19
N THR A 423 -0.51 -10.48 -14.64
CA THR A 423 -0.59 -10.24 -13.19
C THR A 423 -2.04 -10.21 -12.70
N ARG A 424 -2.96 -9.60 -13.45
CA ARG A 424 -4.41 -9.62 -13.12
C ARG A 424 -4.99 -11.04 -13.13
N LYS A 425 -4.60 -11.87 -14.10
CA LYS A 425 -5.08 -13.26 -14.22
C LYS A 425 -4.70 -14.12 -13.01
N TYR A 426 -3.52 -13.88 -12.44
CA TYR A 426 -2.96 -14.67 -11.34
C TYR A 426 -2.96 -13.95 -9.98
N ASP A 427 -3.62 -12.80 -9.89
CA ASP A 427 -3.64 -11.95 -8.68
C ASP A 427 -2.23 -11.65 -8.12
N LEU A 428 -1.28 -11.41 -9.02
CA LEU A 428 0.10 -11.05 -8.68
C LEU A 428 0.17 -9.55 -8.35
N THR A 429 -0.23 -9.19 -7.14
CA THR A 429 -0.29 -7.79 -6.70
C THR A 429 1.00 -7.27 -6.09
N ASN A 430 1.88 -8.15 -5.61
CA ASN A 430 3.10 -7.77 -4.90
C ASN A 430 4.32 -7.78 -5.84
N LEU A 431 4.56 -6.67 -6.54
CA LEU A 431 5.77 -6.47 -7.34
C LEU A 431 6.99 -6.20 -6.43
N TYR A 432 7.67 -7.29 -6.06
CA TYR A 432 8.69 -7.29 -5.02
C TYR A 432 10.06 -6.76 -5.48
N ALA A 433 10.56 -7.26 -6.60
CA ALA A 433 11.88 -6.86 -7.10
C ALA A 433 11.85 -6.62 -8.60
N GLY A 434 12.78 -5.80 -9.09
CA GLY A 434 12.98 -5.66 -10.51
C GLY A 434 14.28 -4.98 -10.86
N ASN A 435 14.63 -5.06 -12.15
CA ASN A 435 15.76 -4.36 -12.73
C ASN A 435 15.48 -4.17 -14.22
N PHE A 436 16.23 -3.30 -14.89
CA PHE A 436 16.11 -3.16 -16.32
C PHE A 436 17.41 -2.65 -16.92
N PHE A 437 17.55 -2.83 -18.23
CA PHE A 437 18.66 -2.31 -19.02
C PHE A 437 18.14 -1.94 -20.41
N GLN A 438 18.95 -1.24 -21.19
CA GLN A 438 18.63 -0.92 -22.58
C GLN A 438 19.53 -1.71 -23.52
N THR A 439 18.98 -2.14 -24.65
CA THR A 439 19.74 -2.81 -25.70
C THR A 439 19.37 -2.29 -27.07
N GLN A 440 20.30 -2.34 -28.00
CA GLN A 440 20.10 -2.04 -29.41
C GLN A 440 20.84 -3.09 -30.24
N TYR A 441 20.53 -3.16 -31.52
CA TYR A 441 21.16 -4.11 -32.45
C TYR A 441 22.69 -4.18 -32.29
N ASP A 442 23.21 -5.42 -32.27
CA ASP A 442 24.58 -5.78 -32.64
C ASP A 442 24.55 -6.99 -33.58
N ASP A 443 25.69 -7.40 -34.14
CA ASP A 443 25.73 -8.45 -35.17
C ASP A 443 25.37 -9.85 -34.66
N TYR A 444 25.36 -10.09 -33.34
CA TYR A 444 24.89 -11.37 -32.78
C TYR A 444 23.39 -11.58 -33.04
N VAL A 445 22.61 -10.51 -33.17
CA VAL A 445 21.17 -10.58 -33.50
C VAL A 445 20.92 -11.42 -34.75
N ASN A 446 21.76 -11.28 -35.79
CA ASN A 446 21.59 -12.05 -37.03
C ASN A 446 21.80 -13.56 -36.79
N THR A 447 22.75 -13.91 -35.90
CA THR A 447 23.01 -15.31 -35.52
C THR A 447 21.83 -15.88 -34.76
N LEU A 448 21.29 -15.11 -33.81
CA LEU A 448 20.15 -15.53 -33.00
C LEU A 448 18.87 -15.66 -33.84
N GLN A 449 18.59 -14.70 -34.73
CA GLN A 449 17.43 -14.76 -35.63
C GLN A 449 17.49 -15.96 -36.57
N ALA A 450 18.67 -16.34 -37.08
CA ALA A 450 18.84 -17.52 -37.93
C ALA A 450 18.56 -18.85 -37.19
N GLN A 451 18.55 -18.85 -35.85
CA GLN A 451 18.25 -20.04 -35.03
C GLN A 451 16.76 -20.16 -34.67
N LEU A 452 15.99 -19.08 -34.84
CA LEU A 452 14.57 -19.08 -34.55
C LEU A 452 13.78 -19.88 -35.59
N ARG A 453 12.68 -20.47 -35.16
CA ARG A 453 11.77 -21.27 -36.01
C ARG A 453 10.32 -20.86 -35.73
N GLU A 454 9.45 -21.14 -36.69
CA GLU A 454 8.01 -21.15 -36.45
C GLU A 454 7.69 -22.32 -35.52
N CYS A 455 6.98 -22.03 -34.42
CA CYS A 455 6.59 -23.05 -33.46
C CYS A 455 5.11 -23.41 -33.63
N GLU A 456 4.74 -24.67 -33.38
CA GLU A 456 3.37 -25.17 -33.57
C GLU A 456 2.31 -24.36 -32.80
N SER A 457 2.72 -23.74 -31.69
CA SER A 457 1.90 -22.80 -30.94
C SER A 457 1.47 -21.58 -31.76
N GLU A 458 2.14 -21.20 -32.86
CA GLU A 458 1.72 -20.09 -33.73
C GLU A 458 0.43 -20.40 -34.51
N ARG A 459 0.16 -21.66 -34.88
CA ARG A 459 -1.11 -22.04 -35.53
C ARG A 459 -2.27 -22.05 -34.55
N SER A 460 -2.08 -22.64 -33.36
CA SER A 460 -3.11 -22.64 -32.31
C SER A 460 -3.27 -21.27 -31.67
N LEU A 461 -2.21 -20.45 -31.59
CA LEU A 461 -2.28 -19.07 -31.11
C LEU A 461 -2.88 -18.12 -32.13
N ASN A 462 -2.77 -18.34 -33.44
CA ASN A 462 -3.57 -17.57 -34.39
C ASN A 462 -5.08 -17.90 -34.29
N GLU A 463 -5.45 -19.14 -33.97
CA GLU A 463 -6.83 -19.52 -33.63
C GLU A 463 -7.27 -18.95 -32.25
N LEU A 464 -6.38 -18.93 -31.25
CA LEU A 464 -6.65 -18.35 -29.91
C LEU A 464 -6.59 -16.81 -29.91
N ASN A 465 -5.78 -16.18 -30.76
CA ASN A 465 -5.62 -14.72 -30.87
C ASN A 465 -6.87 -14.07 -31.48
N GLY A 466 -7.61 -14.81 -32.31
CA GLY A 466 -8.97 -14.42 -32.73
C GLY A 466 -10.01 -14.46 -31.60
N ALA A 467 -9.74 -15.18 -30.50
CA ALA A 467 -10.65 -15.36 -29.36
C ALA A 467 -10.19 -14.69 -28.05
N ARG A 468 -8.92 -14.25 -27.93
CA ARG A 468 -8.29 -13.79 -26.67
C ARG A 468 -7.67 -12.38 -26.72
N ASN A 469 -8.14 -11.49 -27.59
CA ASN A 469 -7.61 -10.12 -27.73
C ASN A 469 -6.09 -10.05 -27.98
N GLY A 470 -5.49 -11.13 -28.51
CA GLY A 470 -4.13 -11.13 -29.03
C GLY A 470 -2.97 -11.27 -28.05
N THR A 471 -3.11 -11.82 -26.83
CA THR A 471 -1.96 -11.95 -25.88
C THR A 471 -1.50 -13.39 -25.61
N VAL A 472 -0.18 -13.60 -25.48
CA VAL A 472 0.52 -14.92 -25.38
C VAL A 472 0.06 -15.81 -24.21
N PHE A 473 -0.55 -15.24 -23.17
CA PHE A 473 -1.07 -15.97 -22.00
C PHE A 473 -2.57 -15.73 -21.74
N GLY A 474 -3.24 -14.95 -22.60
CA GLY A 474 -4.67 -14.63 -22.51
C GLY A 474 -5.05 -13.83 -21.26
N GLY A 475 -5.83 -12.78 -21.44
CA GLY A 475 -6.49 -12.04 -20.36
C GLY A 475 -7.34 -10.91 -20.96
N PRO A 476 -8.52 -10.60 -20.40
CA PRO A 476 -9.37 -9.52 -20.90
C PRO A 476 -8.72 -8.14 -20.83
#